data_AF-A0A7U2F1R6-F1
#
_entry.id   AF-A0A7U2F1R6-F1
#
_cell.length_a   1.000
_cell.length_b   1.000
_cell.length_c   1.000
_cell.angle_alpha   90.00
_cell.angle_beta   90.00
_cell.angle_gamma   90.00
#
_symmetry.space_group_name_H-M   'P 1'
#
loop_
_entity.id
_entity.type
_entity.pdbx_description
1 polymer ?
#
loop_
_entity_poly.entity_id
_entity_poly.type
_entity_poly.pdbx_seq_one_letter_code
_entity_poly.pdbx_strand_id
1 'polypeptide(L)'
;MLPDKSLRFISPIAKSLFNKKITDLQTLQALLPNHTLVAFDTEGVKQHFEGRQIGSQDLSELGVAVFPPTKTPLYFISNLTQFYEDSDIEAFTVRMHPRAHGPAVGLMTEKTASEAGPRLIDFLSGFKGDMILLGFNMHQEWRWISRTCPSFAALFTSWCDVQELLPQLGSPPGLAKTLKAMGIWGWTSIHLRHGGAADAVRVLAVLSGLVCGVPIREDREHKEDNVSKYCHLPKRESVREAPGKVRFHTCRISAADGGKLPLQTPNGLAGMFAAYEGLKGVGLNSRTPTLARAPVKYWWVSFRTREGLENFKREVDGSVYEDATLRVTIEVKPAQPSEKSKSGASIERCKAPRDLIDIALALGNLHMDVDTL
;
A
#
# COMPACT_ATOMS: atom_id res chain seq x y z
N MET A 1 23.19 18.15 12.12
CA MET A 1 21.83 17.78 12.62
C MET A 1 21.79 18.02 14.12
N LEU A 2 20.90 18.90 14.59
CA LEU A 2 20.68 19.12 16.02
C LEU A 2 20.03 17.88 16.64
N PRO A 3 20.34 17.52 17.90
CA PRO A 3 19.72 16.38 18.56
C PRO A 3 18.24 16.67 18.74
N ASP A 4 17.40 15.82 18.16
CA ASP A 4 15.96 15.85 18.33
C ASP A 4 15.66 15.72 19.84
N LYS A 5 15.29 16.84 20.48
CA LYS A 5 14.96 16.91 21.91
C LYS A 5 13.81 15.98 22.31
N SER A 6 13.12 15.36 21.33
CA SER A 6 12.04 14.39 21.57
C SER A 6 12.53 12.96 21.87
N LEU A 7 13.75 12.58 21.46
CA LEU A 7 14.36 11.28 21.77
C LEU A 7 15.17 11.36 23.06
N ARG A 8 14.50 11.11 24.19
CA ARG A 8 15.15 10.89 25.49
C ARG A 8 15.46 9.41 25.66
N PHE A 9 16.74 9.06 25.58
CA PHE A 9 17.22 7.70 25.84
C PHE A 9 17.21 7.40 27.32
N ILE A 10 16.53 6.32 27.71
CA ILE A 10 16.51 5.82 29.08
C ILE A 10 17.62 4.77 29.28
N SER A 11 18.00 4.06 28.21
CA SER A 11 18.99 2.98 28.26
C SER A 11 20.36 3.36 27.68
N PRO A 12 21.47 3.05 28.39
CA PRO A 12 22.82 3.21 27.86
C PRO A 12 23.10 2.39 26.59
N ILE A 13 22.51 1.19 26.47
CA ILE A 13 22.70 0.30 25.31
C ILE A 13 22.08 0.93 24.07
N ALA A 14 20.83 1.39 24.17
CA ALA A 14 20.15 2.09 23.07
C ALA A 14 20.89 3.37 22.68
N LYS A 15 21.41 4.13 23.65
CA LYS A 15 22.23 5.32 23.39
C LYS A 15 23.55 4.98 22.68
N SER A 16 24.19 3.87 23.05
CA SER A 16 25.43 3.40 22.42
C SER A 16 25.21 3.08 20.94
N LEU A 17 24.16 2.31 20.61
CA LEU A 17 23.81 2.02 19.22
C LEU A 17 23.43 3.31 18.48
N PHE A 18 22.65 4.20 19.08
CA PHE A 18 22.23 5.46 18.44
C PHE A 18 23.42 6.31 17.97
N ASN A 19 24.53 6.30 18.71
CA ASN A 19 25.75 7.01 18.32
C ASN A 19 26.55 6.34 17.18
N LYS A 20 26.20 5.12 16.77
CA LYS A 20 26.82 4.37 15.67
C LYS A 20 25.98 4.44 14.39
N LYS A 21 25.44 5.63 14.09
CA LYS A 21 24.66 5.89 12.88
C LYS A 21 25.55 5.90 11.65
N ILE A 22 25.14 5.19 10.61
CA ILE A 22 25.69 5.30 9.26
C ILE A 22 24.93 6.40 8.53
N THR A 23 25.65 7.43 8.08
CA THR A 23 25.06 8.65 7.50
C THR A 23 25.22 8.76 5.98
N ASP A 24 25.96 7.85 5.36
CA ASP A 24 26.26 7.89 3.94
C ASP A 24 26.25 6.47 3.33
N LEU A 25 25.93 6.42 2.03
CA LEU A 25 25.78 5.17 1.30
C LEU A 25 27.11 4.44 1.11
N GLN A 26 28.23 5.17 0.99
CA GLN A 26 29.56 4.59 0.77
C GLN A 26 29.99 3.73 1.96
N THR A 27 29.84 4.24 3.18
CA THR A 27 30.12 3.52 4.42
C THR A 27 29.23 2.29 4.54
N LEU A 28 27.93 2.41 4.23
CA LEU A 28 27.01 1.27 4.27
C LEU A 28 27.41 0.18 3.27
N GLN A 29 27.73 0.56 2.03
CA GLN A 29 28.19 -0.35 0.97
C GLN A 29 29.44 -1.14 1.37
N ALA A 30 30.39 -0.51 2.05
CA ALA A 30 31.61 -1.16 2.51
C ALA A 30 31.35 -2.25 3.58
N LEU A 31 30.24 -2.14 4.34
CA LEU A 31 29.89 -3.09 5.40
C LEU A 31 29.05 -4.28 4.89
N LEU A 32 28.30 -4.12 3.80
CA LEU A 32 27.36 -5.12 3.26
C LEU A 32 27.92 -6.54 3.16
N PRO A 33 29.16 -6.78 2.67
CA PRO A 33 29.64 -8.14 2.43
C PRO A 33 29.76 -9.00 3.71
N ASN A 34 29.86 -8.38 4.88
CA ASN A 34 30.14 -9.05 6.14
C ASN A 34 29.02 -8.90 7.18
N HIS A 35 27.93 -8.20 6.84
CA HIS A 35 26.88 -7.85 7.79
C HIS A 35 25.53 -8.39 7.36
N THR A 36 24.74 -8.82 8.35
CA THR A 36 23.32 -9.06 8.18
C THR A 36 22.59 -7.71 8.17
N LEU A 37 21.73 -7.47 7.18
CA LEU A 37 20.86 -6.29 7.20
C LEU A 37 19.53 -6.65 7.83
N VAL A 38 19.09 -5.86 8.81
CA VAL A 38 17.80 -6.06 9.47
C VAL A 38 17.01 -4.78 9.37
N ALA A 39 16.04 -4.76 8.46
CA ALA A 39 15.06 -3.68 8.41
C ALA A 39 14.01 -3.89 9.50
N PHE A 40 13.67 -2.82 10.21
CA PHE A 40 12.68 -2.81 11.28
C PHE A 40 11.66 -1.71 11.04
N ASP A 41 10.39 -2.05 11.19
CA ASP A 41 9.26 -1.13 11.03
C ASP A 41 8.20 -1.40 12.09
N THR A 42 7.54 -0.34 12.53
CA THR A 42 6.48 -0.38 13.54
C THR A 42 5.18 0.22 13.02
N GLU A 43 4.07 -0.37 13.45
CA GLU A 43 2.73 0.06 13.00
C GLU A 43 1.90 0.53 14.17
N GLY A 44 1.50 1.80 14.17
CA GLY A 44 0.69 2.39 15.25
C GLY A 44 -0.77 1.91 15.27
N VAL A 45 -1.38 1.91 16.46
CA VAL A 45 -2.83 1.70 16.62
C VAL A 45 -3.57 2.95 16.13
N LYS A 46 -4.47 2.77 15.16
CA LYS A 46 -5.38 3.83 14.71
C LYS A 46 -6.59 3.90 15.65
N GLN A 47 -6.56 4.81 16.62
CA GLN A 47 -7.74 5.08 17.44
C GLN A 47 -8.64 6.10 16.73
N HIS A 48 -9.96 5.99 16.93
CA HIS A 48 -10.91 6.97 16.42
C HIS A 48 -11.76 7.50 17.57
N PHE A 49 -11.90 8.83 17.64
CA PHE A 49 -12.79 9.51 18.59
C PHE A 49 -13.69 10.45 17.79
N GLU A 50 -15.01 10.32 17.96
CA GLU A 50 -16.03 11.10 17.22
C GLU A 50 -15.82 11.12 15.69
N GLY A 51 -15.40 9.99 15.11
CA GLY A 51 -15.17 9.87 13.67
C GLY A 51 -13.87 10.51 13.16
N ARG A 52 -13.02 11.04 14.06
CA ARG A 52 -11.66 11.50 13.74
C ARG A 52 -10.62 10.49 14.20
N GLN A 53 -9.65 10.21 13.35
CA GLN A 53 -8.51 9.38 13.72
C GLN A 53 -7.61 10.17 14.69
N ILE A 54 -7.41 9.63 15.90
CA ILE A 54 -6.44 10.09 16.89
C ILE A 54 -5.27 9.11 16.92
N GLY A 55 -4.05 9.64 16.90
CA GLY A 55 -2.85 8.81 16.97
C GLY A 55 -2.66 8.26 18.38
N SER A 56 -2.69 6.93 18.53
CA SER A 56 -2.19 6.29 19.74
C SER A 56 -0.67 6.21 19.69
N GLN A 57 0.00 6.27 20.85
CA GLN A 57 1.41 5.87 20.97
C GLN A 57 1.56 4.35 21.03
N ASP A 58 0.46 3.60 21.13
CA ASP A 58 0.46 2.15 21.12
C ASP A 58 0.79 1.60 19.73
N LEU A 59 1.50 0.48 19.72
CA LEU A 59 1.86 -0.23 18.50
C LEU A 59 0.92 -1.42 18.32
N SER A 60 0.43 -1.59 17.10
CA SER A 60 -0.37 -2.72 16.64
C SER A 60 0.48 -3.89 16.14
N GLU A 61 1.61 -3.60 15.51
CA GLU A 61 2.53 -4.61 14.97
C GLU A 61 3.98 -4.12 15.08
N LEU A 62 4.88 -5.08 15.24
CA LEU A 62 6.32 -4.92 15.02
C LEU A 62 6.71 -5.87 13.88
N GLY A 63 7.52 -5.40 12.95
CA GLY A 63 7.97 -6.24 11.86
C GLY A 63 9.42 -6.05 11.51
N VAL A 64 10.07 -7.16 11.17
CA VAL A 64 11.45 -7.19 10.69
C VAL A 64 11.56 -7.92 9.37
N ALA A 65 12.53 -7.51 8.57
CA ALA A 65 12.98 -8.23 7.38
C ALA A 65 14.50 -8.36 7.44
N VAL A 66 14.99 -9.58 7.30
CA VAL A 66 16.39 -9.94 7.40
C VAL A 66 16.91 -10.30 6.03
N PHE A 67 17.90 -9.55 5.57
CA PHE A 67 18.69 -9.93 4.40
C PHE A 67 20.01 -10.53 4.92
N PRO A 68 20.21 -11.85 4.78
CA PRO A 68 21.38 -12.52 5.32
C PRO A 68 22.66 -12.08 4.62
N PRO A 69 23.83 -12.22 5.28
CA PRO A 69 25.11 -11.98 4.66
C PRO A 69 25.33 -13.09 3.60
N THR A 70 25.06 -12.77 2.34
CA THR A 70 25.29 -13.68 1.23
C THR A 70 26.58 -13.30 0.50
N LYS A 71 27.19 -14.27 -0.19
CA LYS A 71 28.34 -14.02 -1.09
C LYS A 71 27.93 -13.15 -2.29
N THR A 72 26.63 -13.04 -2.54
CA THR A 72 26.04 -12.28 -3.63
C THR A 72 25.80 -10.84 -3.22
N PRO A 73 26.24 -9.86 -4.02
CA PRO A 73 25.99 -8.46 -3.73
C PRO A 73 24.48 -8.19 -3.72
N LEU A 74 24.05 -7.26 -2.87
CA LEU A 74 22.67 -6.76 -2.88
C LEU A 74 22.34 -6.21 -4.28
N TYR A 75 21.40 -6.84 -4.96
CA TYR A 75 21.01 -6.51 -6.32
C TYR A 75 19.58 -5.95 -6.37
N PHE A 76 19.32 -5.12 -7.36
CA PHE A 76 18.02 -4.48 -7.50
C PHE A 76 17.04 -5.35 -8.28
N ILE A 77 15.90 -5.66 -7.65
CA ILE A 77 14.72 -6.23 -8.31
C ILE A 77 13.55 -5.27 -8.11
N SER A 78 12.96 -4.79 -9.21
CA SER A 78 11.85 -3.83 -9.16
C SER A 78 10.54 -4.43 -8.64
N ASN A 79 10.31 -5.74 -8.84
CA ASN A 79 9.14 -6.43 -8.32
C ASN A 79 9.39 -6.89 -6.88
N LEU A 80 8.59 -6.44 -5.91
CA LEU A 80 8.79 -6.76 -4.50
C LEU A 80 8.55 -8.23 -4.12
N THR A 81 7.71 -8.97 -4.86
CA THR A 81 7.51 -10.40 -4.62
C THR A 81 8.75 -11.16 -5.04
N GLN A 82 9.25 -10.88 -6.25
CA GLN A 82 10.48 -11.45 -6.74
C GLN A 82 11.69 -11.03 -5.90
N PHE A 83 11.77 -9.76 -5.48
CA PHE A 83 12.81 -9.29 -4.58
C PHE A 83 12.85 -10.10 -3.28
N TYR A 84 11.68 -10.33 -2.67
CA TYR A 84 11.57 -11.11 -1.45
C TYR A 84 12.00 -12.58 -1.65
N GLU A 85 11.52 -13.22 -2.72
CA GLU A 85 11.76 -14.64 -3.00
C GLU A 85 13.20 -14.92 -3.46
N ASP A 86 13.75 -14.09 -4.35
CA ASP A 86 15.06 -14.33 -4.97
C ASP A 86 16.23 -13.86 -4.07
N SER A 87 15.96 -13.02 -3.07
CA SER A 87 16.99 -12.44 -2.18
C SER A 87 17.15 -13.18 -0.85
N ASP A 88 16.52 -14.35 -0.69
CA ASP A 88 16.51 -15.14 0.56
C ASP A 88 16.13 -14.29 1.79
N ILE A 89 15.18 -13.36 1.63
CA ILE A 89 14.77 -12.47 2.71
C ILE A 89 13.86 -13.24 3.68
N GLU A 90 14.22 -13.22 4.95
CA GLU A 90 13.37 -13.75 6.01
C GLU A 90 12.60 -12.61 6.69
N ALA A 91 11.27 -12.70 6.67
CA ALA A 91 10.39 -11.70 7.26
C ALA A 91 9.64 -12.27 8.47
N PHE A 92 9.51 -11.46 9.52
CA PHE A 92 8.80 -11.84 10.74
C PHE A 92 7.99 -10.68 11.32
N THR A 93 6.72 -10.95 11.64
CA THR A 93 5.79 -10.00 12.24
C THR A 93 5.32 -10.51 13.60
N VAL A 94 5.34 -9.62 14.60
CA VAL A 94 4.61 -9.82 15.86
C VAL A 94 3.44 -8.85 15.92
N ARG A 95 2.24 -9.40 15.92
CA ARG A 95 0.99 -8.64 16.02
C ARG A 95 0.53 -8.58 17.46
N MET A 96 0.32 -7.35 17.95
CA MET A 96 -0.16 -7.06 19.30
C MET A 96 -1.65 -6.73 19.34
N HIS A 97 -2.20 -6.26 18.21
CA HIS A 97 -3.62 -5.95 18.08
C HIS A 97 -4.19 -6.43 16.73
N PRO A 98 -5.47 -6.84 16.67
CA PRO A 98 -6.12 -7.21 15.42
C PRO A 98 -6.08 -6.08 14.38
N ARG A 99 -5.77 -6.41 13.12
CA ARG A 99 -5.82 -5.47 11.98
C ARG A 99 -6.68 -6.04 10.84
N ALA A 100 -7.36 -5.15 10.13
CA ALA A 100 -8.20 -5.50 8.96
C ALA A 100 -7.40 -5.66 7.64
N HIS A 101 -6.08 -5.87 7.72
CA HIS A 101 -5.21 -5.95 6.55
C HIS A 101 -4.93 -7.40 6.14
N GLY A 102 -4.49 -7.56 4.88
CA GLY A 102 -4.21 -8.88 4.27
C GLY A 102 -3.13 -9.69 4.99
N PRO A 103 -2.83 -10.91 4.51
CA PRO A 103 -1.87 -11.80 5.15
C PRO A 103 -0.51 -11.13 5.30
N ALA A 104 0.14 -11.36 6.44
CA ALA A 104 1.48 -10.88 6.72
C ALA A 104 2.49 -11.42 5.70
N VAL A 105 3.56 -10.65 5.46
CA VAL A 105 4.73 -11.14 4.73
C VAL A 105 5.59 -11.93 5.71
N GLY A 106 5.96 -13.15 5.33
CA GLY A 106 6.74 -14.07 6.17
C GLY A 106 5.95 -14.65 7.34
N LEU A 107 6.67 -15.00 8.40
CA LEU A 107 6.10 -15.61 9.61
C LEU A 107 5.36 -14.54 10.43
N MET A 108 4.21 -14.91 11.02
CA MET A 108 3.44 -14.03 11.89
C MET A 108 3.07 -14.74 13.18
N THR A 109 3.20 -14.04 14.30
CA THR A 109 2.69 -14.50 15.59
C THR A 109 1.85 -13.42 16.25
N GLU A 110 0.86 -13.83 17.03
CA GLU A 110 0.05 -12.93 17.87
C GLU A 110 0.52 -13.03 19.31
N LYS A 111 0.88 -11.89 19.91
CA LYS A 111 1.48 -11.80 21.25
C LYS A 111 1.11 -10.51 21.94
N THR A 112 1.22 -10.49 23.26
CA THR A 112 1.05 -9.25 24.02
C THR A 112 2.17 -8.26 23.75
N ALA A 113 1.95 -6.97 24.06
CA ALA A 113 2.96 -5.93 23.87
C ALA A 113 4.26 -6.21 24.66
N SER A 114 4.17 -6.82 25.84
CA SER A 114 5.34 -7.20 26.65
C SER A 114 6.12 -8.38 26.08
N GLU A 115 5.47 -9.27 25.33
CA GLU A 115 6.11 -10.43 24.69
C GLU A 115 6.68 -10.12 23.31
N ALA A 116 6.25 -9.03 22.68
CA ALA A 116 6.60 -8.72 21.30
C ALA A 116 8.11 -8.49 21.08
N GLY A 117 8.75 -7.73 21.99
CA GLY A 117 10.19 -7.51 21.97
C GLY A 117 11.01 -8.80 22.13
N PRO A 118 10.79 -9.59 23.21
CA PRO A 118 11.43 -10.89 23.38
C PRO A 118 11.28 -11.82 22.18
N ARG A 119 10.10 -11.84 21.54
CA ARG A 119 9.86 -12.72 20.40
C ARG A 119 10.61 -12.29 19.14
N LEU A 120 10.76 -10.98 18.90
CA LEU A 120 11.63 -10.47 17.85
C LEU A 120 13.10 -10.79 18.11
N ILE A 121 13.56 -10.64 19.36
CA ILE A 121 14.94 -10.97 19.74
C ILE A 121 15.22 -12.46 19.53
N ASP A 122 14.30 -13.33 19.93
CA ASP A 122 14.38 -14.78 19.72
C ASP A 122 14.50 -15.13 18.23
N PHE A 123 13.63 -14.54 17.38
CA PHE A 123 13.74 -14.68 15.93
C PHE A 123 15.10 -14.24 15.38
N LEU A 124 15.57 -13.05 15.78
CA LEU A 124 16.84 -12.50 15.29
C LEU A 124 18.07 -13.26 15.83
N SER A 125 17.96 -13.93 16.97
CA SER A 125 19.07 -14.70 17.57
C SER A 125 19.50 -15.90 16.73
N GLY A 126 18.65 -16.36 15.79
CA GLY A 126 18.98 -17.41 14.83
C GLY A 126 19.99 -16.99 13.77
N PHE A 127 20.17 -15.68 13.55
CA PHE A 127 21.08 -15.14 12.55
C PHE A 127 22.46 -14.87 13.16
N LYS A 128 23.53 -15.12 12.39
CA LYS A 128 24.93 -15.00 12.83
C LYS A 128 25.59 -13.76 12.24
N GLY A 129 26.63 -13.27 12.93
CA GLY A 129 27.47 -12.17 12.48
C GLY A 129 26.96 -10.80 12.92
N ASP A 130 27.66 -9.76 12.49
CA ASP A 130 27.33 -8.39 12.84
C ASP A 130 26.07 -7.94 12.10
N MET A 131 25.14 -7.30 12.82
CA MET A 131 23.86 -6.86 12.24
C MET A 131 23.78 -5.34 12.16
N ILE A 132 23.27 -4.84 11.04
CA ILE A 132 22.97 -3.42 10.83
C ILE A 132 21.47 -3.22 10.92
N LEU A 133 21.03 -2.38 11.84
CA LEU A 133 19.63 -2.00 11.96
C LEU A 133 19.28 -0.96 10.88
N LEU A 134 18.29 -1.26 10.06
CA LEU A 134 17.78 -0.36 9.03
C LEU A 134 16.35 0.05 9.37
N GLY A 135 15.98 1.25 8.98
CA GLY A 135 14.59 1.68 8.97
C GLY A 135 14.40 2.86 8.04
N PHE A 136 13.20 3.44 8.05
CA PHE A 136 12.84 4.55 7.19
C PHE A 136 12.04 5.56 8.00
N ASN A 137 12.64 6.73 8.29
CA ASN A 137 12.12 7.67 9.28
C ASN A 137 12.00 7.04 10.68
N MET A 138 13.14 6.62 11.23
CA MET A 138 13.26 5.73 12.40
C MET A 138 12.79 6.30 13.76
N HIS A 139 12.03 7.39 13.78
CA HIS A 139 11.67 8.07 15.02
C HIS A 139 10.83 7.19 15.95
N GLN A 140 9.83 6.50 15.40
CA GLN A 140 8.93 5.64 16.16
C GLN A 140 9.66 4.38 16.65
N GLU A 141 10.49 3.80 15.79
CA GLU A 141 11.33 2.64 16.07
C GLU A 141 12.30 2.96 17.21
N TRP A 142 12.99 4.10 17.15
CA TRP A 142 13.90 4.54 18.22
C TRP A 142 13.18 4.83 19.52
N ARG A 143 11.95 5.37 19.46
CA ARG A 143 11.12 5.57 20.65
C ARG A 143 10.77 4.23 21.30
N TRP A 144 10.41 3.22 20.51
CA TRP A 144 10.11 1.88 21.00
C TRP A 144 11.36 1.18 21.56
N ILE A 145 12.49 1.22 20.84
CA ILE A 145 13.76 0.64 21.29
C ILE A 145 14.20 1.30 22.62
N SER A 146 14.19 2.62 22.68
CA SER A 146 14.73 3.34 23.84
C SER A 146 13.88 3.20 25.12
N ARG A 147 12.56 2.97 24.99
CA ARG A 147 11.61 2.97 26.12
C ARG A 147 11.03 1.61 26.44
N THR A 148 10.76 0.79 25.43
CA THR A 148 10.00 -0.45 25.55
C THR A 148 10.89 -1.67 25.48
N CYS A 149 11.85 -1.72 24.55
CA CYS A 149 12.74 -2.87 24.40
C CYS A 149 14.20 -2.48 24.15
N PRO A 150 14.92 -1.96 25.16
CA PRO A 150 16.31 -1.55 24.96
C PRO A 150 17.29 -2.68 24.67
N SER A 151 16.96 -3.91 25.08
CA SER A 151 17.74 -5.11 24.75
C SER A 151 17.76 -5.40 23.25
N PHE A 152 16.75 -4.97 22.49
CA PHE A 152 16.74 -5.09 21.03
C PHE A 152 17.95 -4.37 20.40
N ALA A 153 18.37 -3.24 20.96
CA ALA A 153 19.55 -2.51 20.47
C ALA A 153 20.87 -3.29 20.65
N ALA A 154 20.92 -4.27 21.55
CA ALA A 154 22.14 -5.06 21.79
C ALA A 154 22.47 -6.01 20.63
N LEU A 155 21.51 -6.26 19.72
CA LEU A 155 21.69 -7.14 18.57
C LEU A 155 22.49 -6.50 17.44
N PHE A 156 22.62 -5.17 17.42
CA PHE A 156 23.13 -4.43 16.28
C PHE A 156 24.46 -3.76 16.58
N THR A 157 25.34 -3.73 15.58
CA THR A 157 26.64 -3.04 15.67
C THR A 157 26.56 -1.61 15.19
N SER A 158 25.62 -1.29 14.30
CA SER A 158 25.37 0.03 13.72
C SER A 158 23.93 0.14 13.22
N TRP A 159 23.53 1.34 12.81
CA TRP A 159 22.19 1.55 12.24
C TRP A 159 22.17 2.60 11.13
N CYS A 160 21.16 2.57 10.28
CA CYS A 160 20.97 3.55 9.20
C CYS A 160 19.50 3.90 9.00
N ASP A 161 19.22 5.19 8.86
CA ASP A 161 17.92 5.66 8.35
C ASP A 161 18.01 5.80 6.84
N VAL A 162 17.37 4.89 6.11
CA VAL A 162 17.40 4.85 4.64
C VAL A 162 16.76 6.10 4.03
N GLN A 163 15.83 6.76 4.74
CA GLN A 163 15.24 8.01 4.25
C GLN A 163 16.29 9.12 4.13
N GLU A 164 17.27 9.15 5.02
CA GLU A 164 18.33 10.17 5.03
C GLU A 164 19.37 9.95 3.92
N LEU A 165 19.45 8.74 3.36
CA LEU A 165 20.30 8.43 2.21
C LEU A 165 19.71 8.90 0.86
N LEU A 166 18.55 9.57 0.87
CA LEU A 166 17.81 10.02 -0.32
C LEU A 166 17.77 11.56 -0.46
N PRO A 167 18.90 12.29 -0.42
CA PRO A 167 18.89 13.75 -0.46
C PRO A 167 18.30 14.31 -1.76
N GLN A 168 18.35 13.55 -2.86
CA GLN A 168 17.87 13.92 -4.19
C GLN A 168 16.33 13.95 -4.35
N LEU A 169 15.56 13.50 -3.36
CA LEU A 169 14.08 13.50 -3.41
C LEU A 169 13.42 14.72 -2.73
N GLY A 170 14.20 15.66 -2.23
CA GLY A 170 13.71 16.83 -1.48
C GLY A 170 13.26 16.49 -0.04
N SER A 171 12.51 17.42 0.59
CA SER A 171 12.07 17.33 2.00
C SER A 171 11.34 16.00 2.29
N PRO A 172 11.67 15.31 3.40
CA PRO A 172 11.95 13.88 3.38
C PRO A 172 10.83 13.07 2.73
N PRO A 173 11.15 12.26 1.70
CA PRO A 173 10.14 11.52 0.96
C PRO A 173 9.55 10.42 1.84
N GLY A 174 8.22 10.22 1.80
CA GLY A 174 7.63 9.03 2.39
C GLY A 174 8.01 7.77 1.61
N LEU A 175 8.11 6.62 2.29
CA LEU A 175 8.50 5.32 1.71
C LEU A 175 7.72 5.00 0.43
N ALA A 176 6.40 5.23 0.47
CA ALA A 176 5.49 5.12 -0.67
C ALA A 176 5.95 5.89 -1.92
N LYS A 177 6.36 7.15 -1.74
CA LYS A 177 6.80 8.02 -2.83
C LYS A 177 8.16 7.57 -3.35
N THR A 178 9.05 7.15 -2.45
CA THR A 178 10.37 6.61 -2.80
C THR A 178 10.26 5.36 -3.67
N LEU A 179 9.47 4.37 -3.24
CA LEU A 179 9.24 3.14 -4.01
C LEU A 179 8.78 3.45 -5.44
N LYS A 180 7.80 4.35 -5.56
CA LYS A 180 7.28 4.79 -6.85
C LYS A 180 8.35 5.49 -7.70
N ALA A 181 9.12 6.39 -7.11
CA ALA A 181 10.18 7.13 -7.80
C ALA A 181 11.33 6.23 -8.29
N MET A 182 11.56 5.10 -7.63
CA MET A 182 12.55 4.09 -8.01
C MET A 182 11.97 3.01 -8.95
N GLY A 183 10.70 3.15 -9.35
CA GLY A 183 10.03 2.15 -10.18
C GLY A 183 9.87 0.80 -9.49
N ILE A 184 9.85 0.74 -8.16
CA ILE A 184 9.59 -0.46 -7.38
C ILE A 184 8.08 -0.69 -7.31
N TRP A 185 7.64 -1.89 -7.69
CA TRP A 185 6.23 -2.28 -7.81
C TRP A 185 5.98 -3.68 -7.21
N GLY A 186 4.70 -4.05 -7.08
CA GLY A 186 4.31 -5.30 -6.39
C GLY A 186 3.57 -5.02 -5.08
N TRP A 187 3.16 -6.10 -4.40
CA TRP A 187 2.27 -6.09 -3.22
C TRP A 187 1.04 -5.15 -3.35
N THR A 188 0.45 -5.15 -4.56
CA THR A 188 -0.52 -4.23 -5.20
C THR A 188 -1.54 -3.48 -4.32
N SER A 189 -1.07 -2.59 -3.49
CA SER A 189 -0.99 -1.15 -3.73
C SER A 189 -0.31 -0.64 -2.47
N ILE A 190 0.49 0.40 -2.59
CA ILE A 190 1.23 1.03 -1.50
C ILE A 190 0.31 1.45 -0.31
N HIS A 191 -1.01 1.25 -0.43
CA HIS A 191 -2.07 1.56 0.52
C HIS A 191 -2.90 0.35 1.02
N LEU A 192 -2.78 -0.85 0.46
CA LEU A 192 -3.67 -2.00 0.77
C LEU A 192 -3.01 -3.11 1.60
N ARG A 193 -1.70 -3.06 1.82
CA ARG A 193 -0.94 -4.03 2.62
C ARG A 193 0.12 -3.33 3.49
N HIS A 194 -0.36 -2.48 4.39
CA HIS A 194 0.43 -1.95 5.49
C HIS A 194 0.63 -3.08 6.52
N GLY A 195 1.87 -3.32 6.89
CA GLY A 195 2.26 -4.36 7.84
C GLY A 195 3.75 -4.30 8.06
N GLY A 196 4.17 -4.37 9.33
CA GLY A 196 5.56 -4.05 9.71
C GLY A 196 6.61 -4.80 8.89
N ALA A 197 6.48 -6.12 8.72
CA ALA A 197 7.49 -6.85 7.95
C ALA A 197 7.45 -6.54 6.45
N ALA A 198 6.28 -6.22 5.90
CA ALA A 198 6.16 -5.82 4.50
C ALA A 198 6.80 -4.45 4.24
N ASP A 199 6.64 -3.51 5.17
CA ASP A 199 7.31 -2.22 5.12
C ASP A 199 8.83 -2.36 5.35
N ALA A 200 9.27 -3.23 6.25
CA ALA A 200 10.69 -3.59 6.38
C ALA A 200 11.29 -4.15 5.08
N VAL A 201 10.60 -5.06 4.36
CA VAL A 201 11.04 -5.54 3.03
C VAL A 201 11.14 -4.39 2.02
N ARG A 202 10.18 -3.45 2.04
CA ARG A 202 10.22 -2.26 1.17
C ARG A 202 11.43 -1.38 1.47
N VAL A 203 11.83 -1.24 2.73
CA VAL A 203 13.07 -0.53 3.11
C VAL A 203 14.30 -1.21 2.49
N LEU A 204 14.39 -2.53 2.57
CA LEU A 204 15.49 -3.29 1.93
C LEU A 204 15.49 -3.10 0.40
N ALA A 205 14.32 -3.08 -0.24
CA ALA A 205 14.21 -2.85 -1.68
C ALA A 205 14.63 -1.43 -2.11
N VAL A 206 14.33 -0.42 -1.28
CA VAL A 206 14.81 0.94 -1.51
C VAL A 206 16.34 0.98 -1.37
N LEU A 207 16.89 0.35 -0.33
CA LEU A 207 18.33 0.27 -0.15
C LEU A 207 19.02 -0.46 -1.30
N SER A 208 18.47 -1.57 -1.80
CA SER A 208 19.07 -2.29 -2.94
C SER A 208 19.14 -1.42 -4.18
N GLY A 209 18.09 -0.64 -4.47
CA GLY A 209 18.09 0.30 -5.57
C GLY A 209 19.10 1.43 -5.39
N LEU A 210 19.29 1.94 -4.16
CA LEU A 210 20.33 2.93 -3.86
C LEU A 210 21.73 2.36 -4.11
N VAL A 211 22.01 1.17 -3.59
CA VAL A 211 23.31 0.49 -3.75
C VAL A 211 23.62 0.21 -5.23
N CYS A 212 22.60 -0.11 -6.02
CA CYS A 212 22.73 -0.35 -7.47
C CYS A 212 22.69 0.92 -8.33
N GLY A 213 22.58 2.12 -7.73
CA GLY A 213 22.54 3.38 -8.49
C GLY A 213 21.28 3.55 -9.35
N VAL A 214 20.14 3.00 -8.93
CA VAL A 214 18.88 3.12 -9.65
C VAL A 214 18.46 4.60 -9.73
N PRO A 215 18.18 5.13 -10.94
CA PRO A 215 17.73 6.51 -11.09
C PRO A 215 16.43 6.76 -10.33
N ILE A 216 16.38 7.85 -9.57
CA ILE A 216 15.18 8.27 -8.86
C ILE A 216 14.46 9.32 -9.69
N ARG A 217 13.26 8.99 -10.20
CA ARG A 217 12.47 9.88 -11.04
C ARG A 217 11.43 10.62 -10.22
N GLU A 218 11.39 11.94 -10.33
CA GLU A 218 10.34 12.71 -9.67
C GLU A 218 8.97 12.36 -10.25
N ASP A 219 7.96 12.34 -9.38
CA ASP A 219 6.57 11.96 -9.65
C ASP A 219 5.90 12.77 -10.79
N ARG A 220 6.55 13.84 -11.27
CA ARG A 220 6.13 14.64 -12.43
C ARG A 220 6.36 13.92 -13.76
N GLU A 221 7.47 13.20 -13.94
CA GLU A 221 7.73 12.43 -15.17
C GLU A 221 6.78 11.23 -15.31
N HIS A 222 6.29 10.67 -14.20
CA HIS A 222 5.31 9.59 -14.21
C HIS A 222 3.85 10.07 -14.33
N LYS A 223 3.57 11.38 -14.32
CA LYS A 223 2.20 11.90 -14.38
C LYS A 223 1.69 12.14 -15.81
N GLU A 224 2.57 12.21 -16.79
CA GLU A 224 2.15 12.52 -18.16
C GLU A 224 1.57 11.29 -18.89
N ASP A 225 2.06 10.06 -18.63
CA ASP A 225 1.67 8.88 -19.42
C ASP A 225 0.93 7.75 -18.67
N ASN A 226 0.55 7.94 -17.40
CA ASN A 226 -0.12 6.86 -16.67
C ASN A 226 -1.61 6.73 -17.08
N VAL A 227 -1.84 5.81 -18.02
CA VAL A 227 -3.14 5.21 -18.34
C VAL A 227 -3.59 4.38 -17.14
N SER A 228 -4.69 4.78 -16.48
CA SER A 228 -5.29 4.05 -15.37
C SER A 228 -5.85 2.70 -15.84
N LYS A 229 -5.64 1.63 -15.06
CA LYS A 229 -6.01 0.26 -15.45
C LYS A 229 -7.00 -0.33 -14.46
N TYR A 230 -8.13 -0.85 -14.95
CA TYR A 230 -9.24 -1.30 -14.11
C TYR A 230 -9.66 -2.74 -14.42
N CYS A 231 -9.74 -3.60 -13.40
CA CYS A 231 -10.38 -4.92 -13.50
C CYS A 231 -11.88 -4.87 -13.16
N HIS A 232 -12.30 -3.82 -12.46
CA HIS A 232 -13.69 -3.50 -12.15
C HIS A 232 -13.96 -2.08 -12.59
N LEU A 233 -15.04 -1.89 -13.34
CA LEU A 233 -15.37 -0.58 -13.86
C LEU A 233 -15.84 0.35 -12.74
N PRO A 234 -15.45 1.64 -12.75
CA PRO A 234 -15.92 2.61 -11.78
C PRO A 234 -17.46 2.64 -11.77
N LYS A 235 -18.09 2.70 -10.59
CA LYS A 235 -19.55 2.88 -10.48
C LYS A 235 -19.93 4.21 -11.14
N ARG A 236 -20.99 4.22 -11.97
CA ARG A 236 -21.49 5.40 -12.70
C ARG A 236 -21.68 6.65 -11.84
N GLU A 237 -21.98 6.47 -10.55
CA GLU A 237 -22.25 7.54 -9.58
C GLU A 237 -21.00 8.03 -8.81
N SER A 238 -19.89 7.29 -8.86
CA SER A 238 -18.66 7.62 -8.11
C SER A 238 -17.82 8.73 -8.75
N VAL A 239 -18.17 9.14 -9.97
CA VAL A 239 -17.74 10.43 -10.55
C VAL A 239 -18.68 11.52 -10.00
N ARG A 240 -18.72 11.66 -8.67
CA ARG A 240 -19.33 12.82 -8.03
C ARG A 240 -18.52 14.05 -8.39
N GLU A 241 -19.23 15.08 -8.80
CA GLU A 241 -18.76 16.40 -9.18
C GLU A 241 -18.17 17.10 -7.95
N ALA A 242 -16.95 16.73 -7.57
CA ALA A 242 -16.16 17.56 -6.68
C ALA A 242 -15.65 18.76 -7.49
N PRO A 243 -15.80 20.01 -7.02
CA PRO A 243 -15.27 21.19 -7.70
C PRO A 243 -13.78 20.99 -8.00
N GLY A 244 -13.38 21.12 -9.27
CA GLY A 244 -11.98 21.01 -9.69
C GLY A 244 -11.49 19.62 -10.16
N LYS A 245 -12.33 18.58 -10.24
CA LYS A 245 -11.93 17.30 -10.87
C LYS A 245 -12.26 17.26 -12.37
N VAL A 246 -11.25 17.00 -13.20
CA VAL A 246 -11.33 16.85 -14.67
C VAL A 246 -12.32 15.72 -15.03
N ARG A 247 -13.31 16.02 -15.88
CA ARG A 247 -14.18 15.01 -16.49
C ARG A 247 -13.37 14.25 -17.55
N PHE A 248 -13.33 12.92 -17.44
CA PHE A 248 -12.85 12.07 -18.52
C PHE A 248 -14.03 11.65 -19.41
N HIS A 249 -13.80 11.55 -20.71
CA HIS A 249 -14.78 11.12 -21.69
C HIS A 249 -14.65 9.61 -21.90
N THR A 250 -15.75 8.87 -21.75
CA THR A 250 -15.71 7.40 -21.71
C THR A 250 -16.48 6.75 -22.86
N CYS A 251 -16.02 5.58 -23.28
CA CYS A 251 -16.77 4.68 -24.16
C CYS A 251 -16.68 3.22 -23.69
N ARG A 252 -17.60 2.41 -24.22
CA ARG A 252 -17.56 0.96 -24.14
C ARG A 252 -17.28 0.40 -25.52
N ILE A 253 -16.46 -0.64 -25.55
CA ILE A 253 -16.21 -1.44 -26.74
C ILE A 253 -16.90 -2.78 -26.51
N SER A 254 -17.71 -3.25 -27.46
CA SER A 254 -18.38 -4.55 -27.44
C SER A 254 -18.20 -5.24 -28.79
N ALA A 255 -18.46 -6.54 -28.87
CA ALA A 255 -18.54 -7.22 -30.16
C ALA A 255 -19.82 -6.77 -30.90
N ALA A 256 -19.72 -6.51 -32.21
CA ALA A 256 -20.83 -6.00 -33.01
C ALA A 256 -21.99 -7.00 -33.16
N ASP A 257 -21.69 -8.29 -33.06
CA ASP A 257 -22.63 -9.42 -33.05
C ASP A 257 -23.30 -9.64 -31.66
N GLY A 258 -22.92 -8.86 -30.64
CA GLY A 258 -23.40 -9.03 -29.27
C GLY A 258 -22.72 -10.15 -28.48
N GLY A 259 -21.72 -10.80 -29.08
CA GLY A 259 -20.87 -11.83 -28.48
C GLY A 259 -19.92 -11.30 -27.40
N LYS A 260 -18.96 -12.13 -27.02
CA LYS A 260 -17.90 -11.75 -26.07
C LYS A 260 -16.66 -11.32 -26.86
N LEU A 261 -15.95 -10.33 -26.32
CA LEU A 261 -14.69 -9.88 -26.88
C LEU A 261 -13.56 -10.86 -26.56
N PRO A 262 -12.52 -10.92 -27.42
CA PRO A 262 -11.32 -11.71 -27.17
C PRO A 262 -10.68 -11.43 -25.80
N LEU A 263 -9.94 -12.41 -25.30
CA LEU A 263 -9.35 -12.34 -23.98
C LEU A 263 -8.27 -11.25 -23.95
N GLN A 264 -8.41 -10.31 -23.03
CA GLN A 264 -7.45 -9.21 -22.86
C GLN A 264 -7.14 -8.96 -21.39
N THR A 265 -6.02 -8.29 -21.16
CA THR A 265 -5.65 -7.75 -19.83
C THR A 265 -5.75 -6.23 -19.86
N PRO A 266 -5.90 -5.54 -18.70
CA PRO A 266 -5.85 -4.08 -18.68
C PRO A 266 -4.51 -3.54 -19.20
N ASN A 267 -3.40 -4.27 -19.05
CA ASN A 267 -2.11 -3.92 -19.64
C ASN A 267 -2.14 -4.07 -21.17
N GLY A 268 -2.72 -5.15 -21.68
CA GLY A 268 -2.87 -5.39 -23.11
C GLY A 268 -3.71 -4.30 -23.80
N LEU A 269 -4.84 -3.92 -23.20
CA LEU A 269 -5.66 -2.80 -23.70
C LEU A 269 -4.92 -1.46 -23.64
N ALA A 270 -4.14 -1.21 -22.58
CA ALA A 270 -3.36 0.01 -22.48
C ALA A 270 -2.30 0.09 -23.58
N GLY A 271 -1.61 -1.02 -23.87
CA GLY A 271 -0.64 -1.10 -24.96
C GLY A 271 -1.30 -0.97 -26.34
N MET A 272 -2.42 -1.65 -26.56
CA MET A 272 -3.20 -1.61 -27.81
C MET A 272 -3.63 -0.19 -28.17
N PHE A 273 -4.00 0.61 -27.17
CA PHE A 273 -4.52 1.97 -27.39
C PHE A 273 -3.52 3.08 -27.07
N ALA A 274 -2.26 2.75 -26.78
CA ALA A 274 -1.25 3.72 -26.33
C ALA A 274 -1.01 4.87 -27.32
N ALA A 275 -1.20 4.63 -28.62
CA ALA A 275 -1.01 5.62 -29.67
C ALA A 275 -2.12 6.70 -29.72
N TYR A 276 -3.25 6.49 -29.04
CA TYR A 276 -4.35 7.43 -29.06
C TYR A 276 -4.13 8.58 -28.07
N GLU A 277 -4.04 9.80 -28.60
CA GLU A 277 -3.80 11.00 -27.82
C GLU A 277 -4.87 11.19 -26.73
N GLY A 278 -4.40 11.53 -25.53
CA GLY A 278 -5.29 11.78 -24.40
C GLY A 278 -5.89 10.52 -23.78
N LEU A 279 -5.44 9.32 -24.14
CA LEU A 279 -5.82 8.09 -23.44
C LEU A 279 -5.52 8.24 -21.95
N LYS A 280 -6.53 7.96 -21.10
CA LYS A 280 -6.42 8.15 -19.65
C LYS A 280 -6.70 6.90 -18.84
N GLY A 281 -7.44 5.96 -19.38
CA GLY A 281 -7.70 4.72 -18.66
C GLY A 281 -8.39 3.67 -19.50
N VAL A 282 -8.13 2.41 -19.15
CA VAL A 282 -8.69 1.22 -19.77
C VAL A 282 -9.19 0.27 -18.70
N GLY A 283 -10.22 -0.51 -19.03
CA GLY A 283 -10.75 -1.48 -18.09
C GLY A 283 -11.51 -2.63 -18.72
N LEU A 284 -11.61 -3.72 -17.96
CA LEU A 284 -12.36 -4.91 -18.29
C LEU A 284 -13.56 -5.01 -17.36
N ASN A 285 -14.74 -5.37 -17.88
CA ASN A 285 -15.87 -5.72 -17.03
C ASN A 285 -15.75 -7.17 -16.51
N SER A 286 -14.76 -7.42 -15.65
CA SER A 286 -14.62 -8.71 -14.97
C SER A 286 -15.25 -8.67 -13.58
N ARG A 287 -15.90 -9.77 -13.16
CA ARG A 287 -16.52 -9.90 -11.83
C ARG A 287 -15.52 -10.32 -10.75
N THR A 288 -14.31 -10.75 -11.09
CA THR A 288 -13.31 -11.22 -10.13
C THR A 288 -11.89 -10.72 -10.46
N PRO A 289 -11.12 -10.21 -9.47
CA PRO A 289 -9.75 -9.69 -9.68
C PRO A 289 -8.76 -10.69 -10.26
N THR A 290 -8.98 -11.99 -10.02
CA THR A 290 -8.07 -13.10 -10.32
C THR A 290 -8.32 -13.80 -11.66
N LEU A 291 -9.33 -13.39 -12.43
CA LEU A 291 -9.68 -14.05 -13.70
C LEU A 291 -9.67 -13.05 -14.87
N ALA A 292 -8.47 -12.79 -15.39
CA ALA A 292 -8.27 -12.45 -16.81
C ALA A 292 -8.15 -13.74 -17.64
N ARG A 293 -8.97 -14.77 -17.35
CA ARG A 293 -9.01 -16.05 -18.09
C ARG A 293 -10.33 -16.29 -18.82
N ALA A 294 -11.24 -15.33 -18.83
CA ALA A 294 -12.54 -15.45 -19.48
C ALA A 294 -12.84 -14.23 -20.37
N PRO A 295 -13.33 -14.44 -21.61
CA PRO A 295 -13.85 -13.39 -22.47
C PRO A 295 -14.92 -12.53 -21.76
N VAL A 296 -14.88 -11.21 -21.97
CA VAL A 296 -15.80 -10.24 -21.35
C VAL A 296 -16.77 -9.66 -22.39
N LYS A 297 -17.94 -9.20 -21.95
CA LYS A 297 -18.92 -8.57 -22.88
C LYS A 297 -18.47 -7.20 -23.39
N TYR A 298 -17.68 -6.46 -22.61
CA TYR A 298 -17.23 -5.15 -23.01
C TYR A 298 -15.92 -4.75 -22.36
N TRP A 299 -15.13 -3.99 -23.11
CA TRP A 299 -14.01 -3.19 -22.61
C TRP A 299 -14.48 -1.76 -22.36
N TRP A 300 -13.77 -1.06 -21.49
CA TRP A 300 -14.03 0.34 -21.16
C TRP A 300 -12.77 1.16 -21.43
N VAL A 301 -12.93 2.33 -22.04
CA VAL A 301 -11.82 3.25 -22.32
C VAL A 301 -12.22 4.67 -21.93
N SER A 302 -11.26 5.47 -21.52
CA SER A 302 -11.45 6.86 -21.12
C SER A 302 -10.36 7.78 -21.67
N PHE A 303 -10.76 9.00 -22.02
CA PHE A 303 -9.92 10.03 -22.63
C PHE A 303 -10.01 11.35 -21.87
N ARG A 304 -8.93 12.15 -21.93
CA ARG A 304 -8.84 13.49 -21.35
C ARG A 304 -9.68 14.50 -22.13
N THR A 305 -9.76 14.35 -23.45
CA THR A 305 -10.45 15.28 -24.34
C THR A 305 -11.59 14.58 -25.06
N ARG A 306 -12.62 15.36 -25.43
CA ARG A 306 -13.74 14.86 -26.23
C ARG A 306 -13.27 14.46 -27.63
N GLU A 307 -12.39 15.28 -28.21
CA GLU A 307 -11.79 15.07 -29.52
C GLU A 307 -11.00 13.74 -29.59
N GLY A 308 -10.19 13.44 -28.58
CA GLY A 308 -9.47 12.16 -28.50
C GLY A 308 -10.41 10.95 -28.47
N LEU A 309 -11.52 11.05 -27.73
CA LEU A 309 -12.56 10.01 -27.71
C LEU A 309 -13.25 9.84 -29.07
N GLU A 310 -13.55 10.94 -29.76
CA GLU A 310 -14.24 10.92 -31.05
C GLU A 310 -13.34 10.39 -32.18
N ASN A 311 -12.07 10.78 -32.17
CA ASN A 311 -11.05 10.22 -33.06
C ASN A 311 -10.89 8.70 -32.81
N PHE A 312 -10.78 8.29 -31.55
CA PHE A 312 -10.74 6.89 -31.16
C PHE A 312 -11.96 6.11 -31.67
N LYS A 313 -13.18 6.64 -31.46
CA LYS A 313 -14.40 6.00 -31.96
C LYS A 313 -14.37 5.86 -33.47
N ARG A 314 -13.98 6.90 -34.21
CA ARG A 314 -13.97 6.89 -35.67
C ARG A 314 -13.06 5.79 -36.24
N GLU A 315 -11.95 5.49 -35.58
CA GLU A 315 -10.99 4.49 -36.05
C GLU A 315 -11.26 3.07 -35.54
N VAL A 316 -11.78 2.94 -34.32
CA VAL A 316 -11.97 1.63 -33.67
C VAL A 316 -13.38 1.06 -33.90
N ASP A 317 -14.39 1.90 -34.13
CA ASP A 317 -15.75 1.41 -34.43
C ASP A 317 -15.81 0.76 -35.81
N GLY A 318 -16.20 -0.52 -35.84
CA GLY A 318 -16.23 -1.34 -37.05
C GLY A 318 -14.90 -2.00 -37.41
N SER A 319 -13.81 -1.76 -36.65
CA SER A 319 -12.55 -2.45 -36.88
C SER A 319 -12.62 -3.92 -36.44
N VAL A 320 -11.72 -4.76 -36.94
CA VAL A 320 -11.66 -6.19 -36.61
C VAL A 320 -10.46 -6.46 -35.71
N TYR A 321 -10.68 -7.19 -34.62
CA TYR A 321 -9.64 -7.64 -33.71
C TYR A 321 -9.87 -9.11 -33.33
N GLU A 322 -8.90 -9.99 -33.64
CA GLU A 322 -8.95 -11.44 -33.36
C GLU A 322 -10.35 -12.04 -33.62
N ASP A 323 -10.83 -11.84 -34.85
CA ASP A 323 -12.12 -12.31 -35.39
C ASP A 323 -13.40 -11.62 -34.85
N ALA A 324 -13.27 -10.65 -33.95
CA ALA A 324 -14.40 -9.83 -33.50
C ALA A 324 -14.44 -8.46 -34.18
N THR A 325 -15.56 -8.13 -34.81
CA THR A 325 -15.85 -6.74 -35.21
C THR A 325 -16.20 -5.92 -33.98
N LEU A 326 -15.47 -4.84 -33.74
CA LEU A 326 -15.63 -3.99 -32.58
C LEU A 326 -16.75 -2.96 -32.80
N ARG A 327 -17.53 -2.68 -31.75
CA ARG A 327 -18.52 -1.61 -31.70
C ARG A 327 -18.22 -0.69 -30.52
N VAL A 328 -18.04 0.60 -30.80
CA VAL A 328 -17.72 1.63 -29.80
C VAL A 328 -18.96 2.47 -29.48
N THR A 329 -19.43 2.40 -28.25
CA THR A 329 -20.56 3.18 -27.74
C THR A 329 -20.08 4.23 -26.75
N ILE A 330 -20.28 5.51 -27.08
CA ILE A 330 -19.95 6.62 -26.18
C ILE A 330 -21.04 6.72 -25.10
N GLU A 331 -20.64 6.82 -23.83
CA GLU A 331 -21.60 7.04 -22.75
C GLU A 331 -21.99 8.52 -22.71
N VAL A 332 -23.21 8.83 -23.14
CA VAL A 332 -23.81 10.18 -23.00
C VAL A 332 -24.71 10.15 -21.78
N LYS A 333 -24.48 11.03 -20.79
CA LYS A 333 -25.48 11.27 -19.75
C LYS A 333 -26.69 11.92 -20.42
N PRO A 334 -27.92 11.42 -20.26
CA PRO A 334 -29.09 12.21 -20.60
C PRO A 334 -29.03 13.49 -19.76
N ALA A 335 -29.15 14.64 -20.43
CA ALA A 335 -29.36 15.90 -19.72
C ALA A 335 -30.67 15.76 -18.95
N GLN A 336 -30.63 15.77 -17.62
CA GLN A 336 -31.86 15.93 -16.88
C GLN A 336 -32.40 17.34 -17.16
N PRO A 337 -33.68 17.48 -17.56
CA PRO A 337 -34.28 18.79 -17.71
C PRO A 337 -34.24 19.50 -16.36
N SER A 338 -33.69 20.71 -16.36
CA SER A 338 -33.67 21.58 -15.19
C SER A 338 -35.08 22.09 -14.91
N GLU A 339 -35.87 21.37 -14.13
CA GLU A 339 -37.11 21.92 -13.58
C GLU A 339 -36.80 22.81 -12.37
N LYS A 340 -36.67 24.11 -12.67
CA LYS A 340 -37.08 25.15 -11.73
C LYS A 340 -38.59 25.35 -11.88
N SER A 341 -39.38 24.86 -10.94
CA SER A 341 -40.63 25.53 -10.57
C SER A 341 -40.97 25.24 -9.11
N LYS A 342 -41.39 26.30 -8.43
CA LYS A 342 -41.76 26.35 -7.01
C LYS A 342 -43.16 25.77 -6.81
N SER A 343 -43.38 25.05 -5.72
CA SER A 343 -44.48 25.31 -4.76
C SER A 343 -44.45 24.29 -3.64
N GLY A 344 -44.59 24.76 -2.39
CA GLY A 344 -44.57 23.91 -1.21
C GLY A 344 -45.79 23.02 -1.06
N ALA A 345 -45.57 21.87 -0.43
CA ALA A 345 -46.51 21.25 0.49
C ALA A 345 -45.68 20.39 1.46
N SER A 346 -45.73 20.77 2.73
CA SER A 346 -45.36 19.96 3.88
C SER A 346 -46.08 18.61 3.89
N ILE A 347 -45.43 17.54 4.36
CA ILE A 347 -45.96 16.56 5.35
C ILE A 347 -44.84 15.57 5.74
N GLU A 348 -44.56 15.59 7.04
CA GLU A 348 -44.13 14.52 7.96
C GLU A 348 -42.89 13.65 7.68
N ARG A 349 -41.85 13.92 8.48
CA ARG A 349 -40.81 12.96 8.85
C ARG A 349 -41.36 12.01 9.92
N CYS A 350 -41.57 10.74 9.58
CA CYS A 350 -41.67 9.69 10.60
C CYS A 350 -40.33 9.56 11.34
N LYS A 351 -40.31 9.97 12.61
CA LYS A 351 -39.26 9.65 13.57
C LYS A 351 -39.49 8.21 14.05
N ALA A 352 -38.52 7.32 13.85
CA ALA A 352 -38.49 6.06 14.58
C ALA A 352 -37.90 6.30 15.99
N PRO A 353 -38.48 5.75 17.07
CA PRO A 353 -38.04 6.03 18.43
C PRO A 353 -36.70 5.37 18.75
N ARG A 354 -35.83 6.14 19.41
CA ARG A 354 -34.85 5.62 20.36
C ARG A 354 -35.65 5.01 21.51
N ASP A 355 -35.46 3.72 21.77
CA ASP A 355 -35.67 3.01 23.05
C ASP A 355 -35.80 1.51 22.76
N LEU A 356 -34.69 0.79 22.63
CA LEU A 356 -34.66 -0.69 22.56
C LEU A 356 -33.27 -1.28 22.87
N ILE A 357 -32.52 -0.69 23.81
CA ILE A 357 -31.23 -1.26 24.31
C ILE A 357 -31.20 -1.43 25.85
N ASP A 358 -32.25 -1.03 26.59
CA ASP A 358 -32.28 -1.19 28.06
C ASP A 358 -33.09 -2.40 28.56
N ILE A 359 -33.46 -3.35 27.68
CA ILE A 359 -34.19 -4.59 28.06
C ILE A 359 -33.33 -5.86 27.89
N ALA A 360 -32.03 -5.72 27.61
CA ALA A 360 -31.08 -6.85 27.57
C ALA A 360 -30.23 -6.99 28.85
N LEU A 361 -30.36 -6.07 29.81
CA LEU A 361 -29.57 -6.06 31.06
C LEU A 361 -30.38 -6.41 32.32
N ALA A 362 -31.64 -6.84 32.19
CA ALA A 362 -32.51 -7.17 33.32
C ALA A 362 -32.88 -8.66 33.46
N LEU A 363 -32.31 -9.57 32.65
CA LEU A 363 -32.65 -11.01 32.70
C LEU A 363 -31.43 -11.94 32.73
N GLY A 364 -30.31 -11.48 33.31
CA GLY A 364 -29.06 -12.24 33.41
C GLY A 364 -28.63 -12.65 34.82
N ASN A 365 -29.51 -12.56 35.83
CA ASN A 365 -29.20 -12.97 37.21
C ASN A 365 -30.42 -13.65 37.86
N LEU A 366 -30.48 -14.98 37.76
CA LEU A 366 -31.07 -15.85 38.77
C LEU A 366 -30.53 -17.27 38.56
N HIS A 367 -29.57 -17.62 39.41
CA HIS A 367 -29.09 -18.98 39.66
C HIS A 367 -30.24 -19.87 40.12
N MET A 368 -30.30 -21.10 39.61
CA MET A 368 -30.77 -22.25 40.38
C MET A 368 -29.88 -23.45 40.05
N ASP A 369 -29.01 -23.78 41.01
CA ASP A 369 -28.42 -25.10 41.21
C ASP A 369 -29.51 -26.04 41.73
N VAL A 370 -29.66 -27.21 41.11
CA VAL A 370 -30.18 -28.44 41.74
C VAL A 370 -29.48 -29.64 41.08
N ASP A 371 -29.00 -30.57 41.91
CA ASP A 371 -28.34 -31.86 41.65
C ASP A 371 -26.80 -31.78 41.50
N THR A 372 -25.92 -32.33 42.37
CA THR A 372 -26.05 -33.37 43.41
C THR A 372 -24.79 -33.37 44.29
N LEU A 373 -24.95 -33.60 45.61
CA LEU A 373 -23.99 -34.02 46.66
C LEU A 373 -22.81 -33.12 47.07
#